data_AF-A0A3E2GXJ7-F1
#
_entry.id   AF-A0A3E2GXJ7-F1
#
_cell.length_a   1.000
_cell.length_b   1.000
_cell.length_c   1.000
_cell.angle_alpha   90.00
_cell.angle_beta   90.00
_cell.angle_gamma   90.00
#
_symmetry.space_group_name_H-M   'P 1'
#
loop_
_entity.id
_entity.type
_entity.pdbx_description
1 polymer ?
#
loop_
_entity_poly.entity_id
_entity_poly.type
_entity_poly.pdbx_seq_one_letter_code
_entity_poly.pdbx_strand_id
1 'polypeptide(L)'
;MSPGGLVSPTSAASSAFGLGSGAFASFGAAKTPKSPGTALNFGGAVGASKTPTVEKQAKDLGASRGLKTKTSAASLLGSKTETPPPSHMLRYSWVFWYRPPIAKSNGFIEYEKTLHPMAGFDNVEDFFTIYKHLKRPSILPLVSDYHIFKKGIRPVWEDDENRKGGKWIVRLKKGVADRYWEDLVFAIIGDQFAEASEDVCGAVLSVRNGEDILSIWTRNDGGRVLKIRETMKRVLAFPPDTKVEWKSHDSSIQQRNAIDDARKEKTNQHNHHSSEKRGGGKEDQTASDRK
;
A
#
# COMPACT_ATOMS: atom_id res chain seq x y z
N MET A 1 -21.75 -65.60 17.52
CA MET A 1 -20.46 -64.90 17.33
C MET A 1 -20.77 -63.42 17.17
N SER A 2 -20.21 -62.60 18.07
CA SER A 2 -20.55 -61.19 18.33
C SER A 2 -20.18 -60.23 17.20
N PRO A 3 -20.84 -59.05 17.11
CA PRO A 3 -20.32 -57.91 16.36
C PRO A 3 -19.32 -57.12 17.22
N GLY A 4 -18.12 -56.89 16.71
CA GLY A 4 -17.09 -56.08 17.36
C GLY A 4 -17.22 -54.60 17.01
N GLY A 5 -17.37 -53.75 18.04
CA GLY A 5 -17.25 -52.31 17.96
C GLY A 5 -15.85 -51.81 18.29
N LEU A 6 -15.47 -50.63 17.77
CA LEU A 6 -14.29 -49.86 18.16
C LEU A 6 -14.64 -48.35 18.03
N VAL A 7 -15.10 -47.71 19.10
CA VAL A 7 -14.40 -46.77 20.01
C VAL A 7 -13.38 -45.80 19.39
N SER A 8 -13.69 -44.50 19.53
CA SER A 8 -12.79 -43.35 19.42
C SER A 8 -11.73 -43.32 20.53
N PRO A 9 -10.62 -42.59 20.35
CA PRO A 9 -9.92 -41.97 21.46
C PRO A 9 -9.88 -40.43 21.33
N THR A 10 -10.48 -39.78 22.33
CA THR A 10 -10.20 -38.40 22.75
C THR A 10 -8.96 -38.37 23.64
N SER A 11 -8.01 -37.48 23.35
CA SER A 11 -7.05 -36.91 24.31
C SER A 11 -6.34 -35.76 23.58
N ALA A 12 -5.82 -34.71 24.20
CA ALA A 12 -6.05 -33.96 25.42
C ALA A 12 -5.27 -32.66 25.20
N ALA A 13 -5.71 -31.58 25.84
CA ALA A 13 -5.29 -30.21 25.57
C ALA A 13 -3.79 -29.92 25.77
N SER A 14 -3.28 -28.95 25.00
CA SER A 14 -2.21 -28.05 25.47
C SER A 14 -2.49 -26.63 24.96
N SER A 15 -2.82 -25.76 25.92
CA SER A 15 -3.07 -24.34 25.75
C SER A 15 -1.79 -23.62 25.31
N ALA A 16 -1.86 -22.88 24.20
CA ALA A 16 -0.77 -22.07 23.70
C ALA A 16 -1.15 -20.58 23.73
N PHE A 17 -0.36 -19.83 24.52
CA PHE A 17 0.09 -18.45 24.32
C PHE A 17 -0.85 -17.47 23.60
N GLY A 18 -1.40 -16.54 24.38
CA GLY A 18 -2.03 -15.33 23.84
C GLY A 18 -0.99 -14.36 23.28
N LEU A 19 -1.10 -14.01 21.99
CA LEU A 19 -0.46 -12.86 21.38
C LEU A 19 -1.27 -12.36 20.16
N GLY A 20 -1.79 -11.13 20.28
CA GLY A 20 -1.86 -10.10 19.23
C GLY A 20 -2.61 -10.39 17.92
N SER A 21 -3.78 -9.77 17.77
CA SER A 21 -4.52 -9.68 16.50
C SER A 21 -3.74 -9.01 15.38
N GLY A 22 -3.62 -9.72 14.26
CA GLY A 22 -3.23 -9.20 12.95
C GLY A 22 -3.46 -10.28 11.92
N ALA A 23 -4.53 -10.16 11.13
CA ALA A 23 -4.89 -11.11 10.09
C ALA A 23 -3.91 -10.99 8.90
N PHE A 24 -2.82 -11.76 8.94
CA PHE A 24 -2.16 -12.30 7.75
C PHE A 24 -1.31 -13.52 8.15
N ALA A 25 -1.18 -14.46 7.23
CA ALA A 25 -0.64 -15.80 7.40
C ALA A 25 0.66 -15.92 8.21
N SER A 26 0.71 -16.92 9.08
CA SER A 26 1.91 -17.44 9.75
C SER A 26 2.14 -18.86 9.29
N PHE A 27 3.29 -19.19 8.67
CA PHE A 27 3.94 -20.50 8.76
C PHE A 27 5.44 -20.43 8.36
N GLY A 28 6.28 -21.15 9.11
CA GLY A 28 7.57 -21.68 8.66
C GLY A 28 8.84 -21.00 9.19
N ALA A 29 9.26 -21.33 10.42
CA ALA A 29 10.59 -20.99 10.93
C ALA A 29 11.64 -22.02 10.47
N ALA A 30 12.66 -21.57 9.74
CA ALA A 30 13.90 -22.32 9.53
C ALA A 30 15.09 -21.57 10.17
N LYS A 31 16.01 -22.35 10.73
CA LYS A 31 17.05 -21.97 11.71
C LYS A 31 18.14 -21.04 11.14
N THR A 32 18.64 -20.14 11.99
CA THR A 32 19.84 -19.30 11.81
C THR A 32 21.11 -19.96 12.36
N PRO A 33 22.29 -19.59 11.86
CA PRO A 33 23.50 -19.45 12.69
C PRO A 33 23.98 -18.00 12.84
N LYS A 34 24.55 -17.71 14.02
CA LYS A 34 25.29 -16.49 14.47
C LYS A 34 26.60 -16.33 13.65
N SER A 35 27.36 -15.23 13.55
CA SER A 35 27.73 -14.03 14.35
C SER A 35 28.68 -13.16 13.46
N PRO A 36 29.51 -12.21 13.95
CA PRO A 36 29.30 -10.93 14.65
C PRO A 36 29.74 -9.70 13.80
N GLY A 37 29.41 -8.49 14.29
CA GLY A 37 29.51 -7.24 13.55
C GLY A 37 30.86 -6.50 13.53
N THR A 38 30.83 -5.32 12.92
CA THR A 38 31.82 -4.26 13.13
C THR A 38 31.16 -2.91 12.87
N ALA A 39 31.33 -2.01 13.84
CA ALA A 39 30.94 -0.61 13.79
C ALA A 39 31.86 0.17 12.84
N LEU A 40 31.31 1.12 12.09
CA LEU A 40 32.09 2.23 11.55
C LEU A 40 31.38 3.54 11.86
N ASN A 41 32.09 4.33 12.65
CA ASN A 41 31.80 5.67 13.14
C ASN A 41 32.41 6.65 12.13
N PHE A 42 31.68 7.67 11.68
CA PHE A 42 32.25 8.79 10.92
C PHE A 42 31.86 10.09 11.60
N GLY A 43 32.84 10.68 12.29
CA GLY A 43 32.76 12.03 12.83
C GLY A 43 33.06 13.07 11.76
N GLY A 44 32.47 14.25 11.92
CA GLY A 44 32.74 15.41 11.07
C GLY A 44 31.78 16.57 11.36
N ALA A 45 32.11 17.36 12.38
CA ALA A 45 31.69 18.75 12.54
C ALA A 45 32.09 19.55 11.27
N VAL A 46 31.56 20.71 10.88
CA VAL A 46 31.15 21.95 11.57
C VAL A 46 30.42 22.76 10.48
N GLY A 47 29.42 23.58 10.80
CA GLY A 47 29.64 25.03 10.73
C GLY A 47 28.50 25.76 10.01
N ALA A 48 27.90 26.71 10.71
CA ALA A 48 26.76 27.53 10.30
C ALA A 48 27.21 28.87 9.67
N SER A 49 26.22 29.70 9.31
CA SER A 49 26.24 31.11 8.85
C SER A 49 26.25 31.29 7.32
N LYS A 50 25.17 31.80 6.69
CA LYS A 50 24.46 33.12 6.69
C LYS A 50 24.93 34.01 5.52
N THR A 51 23.93 34.31 4.69
CA THR A 51 23.76 35.35 3.64
C THR A 51 24.64 36.61 3.71
N PRO A 52 24.95 37.22 2.55
CA PRO A 52 25.20 38.66 2.46
C PRO A 52 24.14 39.41 1.64
N THR A 53 23.85 40.62 2.13
CA THR A 53 22.98 41.66 1.59
C THR A 53 23.77 42.56 0.63
N VAL A 54 23.07 43.13 -0.36
CA VAL A 54 23.58 44.08 -1.36
C VAL A 54 23.61 45.51 -0.82
N GLU A 55 24.70 46.23 -1.04
CA GLU A 55 24.72 47.70 -1.01
C GLU A 55 25.53 48.28 -2.18
N LYS A 56 25.18 49.52 -2.51
CA LYS A 56 25.30 50.24 -3.79
C LYS A 56 26.18 51.46 -3.58
N GLN A 57 27.07 51.78 -4.52
CA GLN A 57 27.55 53.16 -4.71
C GLN A 57 28.07 53.39 -6.14
N ALA A 58 27.99 54.65 -6.57
CA ALA A 58 27.93 55.12 -7.96
C ALA A 58 28.97 56.21 -8.27
N LYS A 59 29.11 56.52 -9.58
CA LYS A 59 29.73 57.70 -10.25
C LYS A 59 31.27 57.67 -10.40
N ASP A 60 31.92 58.16 -11.46
CA ASP A 60 31.53 59.12 -12.51
C ASP A 60 32.46 59.08 -13.76
N LEU A 61 31.87 59.45 -14.90
CA LEU A 61 32.36 60.20 -16.10
C LEU A 61 33.70 59.94 -16.84
N GLY A 62 33.56 59.86 -18.18
CA GLY A 62 34.59 60.18 -19.17
C GLY A 62 34.03 60.17 -20.61
N ALA A 63 33.86 61.35 -21.21
CA ALA A 63 33.22 61.58 -22.51
C ALA A 63 34.14 61.35 -23.73
N SER A 64 33.57 61.03 -24.91
CA SER A 64 33.87 61.73 -26.19
C SER A 64 33.24 61.07 -27.43
N ARG A 65 32.50 61.91 -28.17
CA ARG A 65 32.31 61.99 -29.64
C ARG A 65 31.54 60.89 -30.38
N GLY A 66 30.56 61.33 -31.14
CA GLY A 66 29.59 60.50 -31.84
C GLY A 66 29.73 60.45 -33.35
N LEU A 67 28.75 59.80 -33.97
CA LEU A 67 28.32 60.02 -35.35
C LEU A 67 26.90 59.48 -35.52
N LYS A 68 26.09 60.23 -36.26
CA LYS A 68 24.66 59.96 -36.52
C LYS A 68 24.49 58.88 -37.58
N THR A 69 23.56 57.94 -37.37
CA THR A 69 22.89 57.23 -38.46
C THR A 69 21.44 56.95 -38.10
N LYS A 70 20.56 57.34 -39.02
CA LYS A 70 19.10 57.24 -38.96
C LYS A 70 18.68 55.78 -39.14
N THR A 71 17.79 55.25 -38.30
CA THR A 71 16.75 54.30 -38.75
C THR A 71 15.63 54.16 -37.71
N SER A 72 14.44 54.62 -38.12
CA SER A 72 13.09 54.18 -37.74
C SER A 72 12.92 53.33 -36.47
N ALA A 73 12.35 53.96 -35.44
CA ALA A 73 11.58 53.27 -34.42
C ALA A 73 10.29 52.72 -35.06
N ALA A 74 10.30 51.44 -35.41
CA ALA A 74 9.10 50.66 -35.66
C ALA A 74 9.00 49.60 -34.56
N SER A 75 7.91 49.69 -33.81
CA SER A 75 7.50 48.79 -32.74
C SER A 75 7.52 47.33 -33.16
N LEU A 76 8.31 46.51 -32.47
CA LEU A 76 8.12 45.07 -32.39
C LEU A 76 8.04 44.67 -30.92
N LEU A 77 6.92 45.07 -30.29
CA LEU A 77 6.40 44.33 -29.14
C LEU A 77 5.83 43.02 -29.69
N GLY A 78 6.71 42.09 -30.02
CA GLY A 78 6.34 40.70 -30.21
C GLY A 78 6.00 40.13 -28.84
N SER A 79 4.73 40.19 -28.46
CA SER A 79 4.18 39.30 -27.45
C SER A 79 4.40 37.88 -27.93
N LYS A 80 5.52 37.27 -27.53
CA LYS A 80 5.61 35.81 -27.48
C LYS A 80 4.63 35.39 -26.40
N THR A 81 3.39 35.14 -26.80
CA THR A 81 2.56 34.18 -26.08
C THR A 81 3.33 32.86 -26.15
N GLU A 82 4.12 32.58 -25.12
CA GLU A 82 4.60 31.21 -24.88
C GLU A 82 3.35 30.37 -24.70
N THR A 83 2.94 29.72 -25.79
CA THR A 83 1.96 28.65 -25.71
C THR A 83 2.56 27.64 -24.72
N PRO A 84 1.88 27.32 -23.60
CA PRO A 84 2.37 26.27 -22.72
C PRO A 84 2.60 25.02 -23.57
N PRO A 85 3.68 24.26 -23.29
CA PRO A 85 3.99 23.07 -24.06
C PRO A 85 2.76 22.16 -24.14
N PRO A 86 2.51 21.50 -25.28
CA PRO A 86 1.36 20.62 -25.44
C PRO A 86 1.36 19.56 -24.33
N SER A 87 0.31 19.56 -23.52
CA SER A 87 0.13 18.58 -22.44
C SER A 87 -0.59 17.34 -22.96
N HIS A 88 -0.10 16.16 -22.58
CA HIS A 88 -0.69 14.90 -23.00
C HIS A 88 -1.69 14.42 -21.94
N MET A 89 -2.97 14.69 -22.18
CA MET A 89 -4.06 14.31 -21.28
C MET A 89 -4.23 12.78 -21.21
N LEU A 90 -4.44 12.26 -20.00
CA LEU A 90 -4.78 10.87 -19.76
C LEU A 90 -6.29 10.65 -19.86
N ARG A 91 -6.70 9.43 -20.20
CA ARG A 91 -8.13 9.05 -20.25
C ARG A 91 -8.82 9.16 -18.89
N TYR A 92 -8.09 8.91 -17.81
CA TYR A 92 -8.57 9.01 -16.44
C TYR A 92 -7.55 9.78 -15.61
N SER A 93 -8.01 10.54 -14.62
CA SER A 93 -7.14 11.10 -13.58
C SER A 93 -6.83 10.02 -12.53
N TRP A 94 -5.62 10.03 -12.01
CA TRP A 94 -5.12 9.04 -11.06
C TRP A 94 -4.58 9.71 -9.81
N VAL A 95 -4.50 8.95 -8.72
CA VAL A 95 -3.91 9.36 -7.45
C VAL A 95 -2.99 8.26 -6.96
N PHE A 96 -1.74 8.62 -6.65
CA PHE A 96 -0.84 7.75 -5.92
C PHE A 96 -1.13 7.81 -4.43
N TRP A 97 -1.08 6.64 -3.78
CA TRP A 97 -1.20 6.50 -2.33
C TRP A 97 -0.05 5.67 -1.77
N TYR A 98 0.29 5.92 -0.52
CA TYR A 98 1.28 5.17 0.22
C TYR A 98 0.75 4.73 1.57
N ARG A 99 1.02 3.46 1.91
CA ARG A 99 0.80 2.91 3.24
C ARG A 99 2.17 2.60 3.86
N PRO A 100 2.63 3.35 4.87
CA PRO A 100 3.86 3.02 5.57
C PRO A 100 3.69 1.75 6.43
N PRO A 101 4.78 1.13 6.87
CA PRO A 101 4.72 0.12 7.90
C PRO A 101 4.17 0.71 9.19
N ILE A 102 3.31 -0.04 9.87
CA ILE A 102 2.71 0.38 11.14
C ILE A 102 3.42 -0.36 12.26
N ALA A 103 3.97 0.39 13.21
CA ALA A 103 4.60 -0.17 14.39
C ALA A 103 3.55 -0.87 15.28
N LYS A 104 3.89 -2.05 15.82
CA LYS A 104 3.01 -2.81 16.72
C LYS A 104 2.61 -2.02 17.98
N SER A 105 3.42 -1.04 18.38
CA SER A 105 3.16 -0.14 19.51
C SER A 105 1.94 0.74 19.31
N ASN A 106 1.53 0.99 18.07
CA ASN A 106 0.45 1.94 17.76
C ASN A 106 -0.95 1.34 17.98
N GLY A 107 -1.04 0.10 18.44
CA GLY A 107 -2.31 -0.58 18.66
C GLY A 107 -3.08 -0.80 17.35
N PHE A 108 -4.42 -0.89 17.46
CA PHE A 108 -5.28 -1.00 16.30
C PHE A 108 -5.48 0.37 15.66
N ILE A 109 -5.02 0.51 14.41
CA ILE A 109 -5.36 1.64 13.54
C ILE A 109 -6.25 1.11 12.42
N GLU A 110 -7.38 1.79 12.23
CA GLU A 110 -8.29 1.52 11.13
C GLU A 110 -7.57 1.64 9.78
N TYR A 111 -7.75 0.65 8.90
CA TYR A 111 -6.96 0.52 7.66
C TYR A 111 -6.99 1.79 6.80
N GLU A 112 -8.15 2.42 6.64
CA GLU A 112 -8.30 3.65 5.86
C GLU A 112 -7.40 4.78 6.37
N LYS A 113 -7.26 4.92 7.69
CA LYS A 113 -6.40 5.95 8.31
C LYS A 113 -4.90 5.70 8.12
N THR A 114 -4.53 4.53 7.61
CA THR A 114 -3.14 4.17 7.33
C THR A 114 -2.75 4.49 5.89
N LEU A 115 -3.73 4.75 5.03
CA LEU A 115 -3.55 5.10 3.63
C LEU A 115 -3.39 6.61 3.49
N HIS A 116 -2.29 7.03 2.88
CA HIS A 116 -1.97 8.44 2.69
C HIS A 116 -2.02 8.76 1.20
N PRO A 117 -2.94 9.62 0.72
CA PRO A 117 -2.88 10.12 -0.64
C PRO A 117 -1.62 10.99 -0.78
N MET A 118 -0.87 10.78 -1.85
CA MET A 118 0.39 11.49 -2.09
C MET A 118 0.22 12.60 -3.12
N ALA A 119 -0.13 12.23 -4.35
CA ALA A 119 -0.23 13.16 -5.47
C ALA A 119 -1.22 12.64 -6.51
N GLY A 120 -1.99 13.56 -7.09
CA GLY A 120 -2.89 13.29 -8.20
C GLY A 120 -2.38 13.90 -9.51
N PHE A 121 -2.75 13.29 -10.62
CA PHE A 121 -2.36 13.75 -11.96
C PHE A 121 -3.43 13.35 -12.99
N ASP A 122 -3.52 14.11 -14.08
CA ASP A 122 -4.41 13.87 -15.20
C ASP A 122 -3.73 13.98 -16.57
N ASN A 123 -2.43 14.26 -16.59
CA ASN A 123 -1.58 14.29 -17.77
C ASN A 123 -0.27 13.52 -17.55
N VAL A 124 0.42 13.23 -18.64
CA VAL A 124 1.68 12.47 -18.67
C VAL A 124 2.83 13.26 -18.05
N GLU A 125 2.89 14.58 -18.24
CA GLU A 125 3.97 15.42 -17.72
C GLU A 125 3.97 15.46 -16.18
N ASP A 126 2.80 15.63 -15.57
CA ASP A 126 2.60 15.59 -14.12
C ASP A 126 2.91 14.21 -13.57
N PHE A 127 2.47 13.16 -14.28
CA PHE A 127 2.83 11.79 -13.93
C PHE A 127 4.35 11.62 -13.80
N PHE A 128 5.13 11.99 -14.83
CA PHE A 128 6.59 11.83 -14.77
C PHE A 128 7.24 12.76 -13.75
N THR A 129 6.66 13.95 -13.52
CA THR A 129 7.11 14.87 -12.47
C THR A 129 6.95 14.26 -11.08
N ILE A 130 5.87 13.51 -10.84
CA ILE A 130 5.66 12.79 -9.58
C ILE A 130 6.53 11.53 -9.53
N TYR A 131 6.46 10.69 -10.57
CA TYR A 131 7.05 9.35 -10.59
C TYR A 131 8.56 9.37 -10.38
N LYS A 132 9.28 10.35 -10.95
CA LYS A 132 10.73 10.50 -10.78
C LYS A 132 11.17 10.75 -9.32
N HIS A 133 10.26 11.20 -8.45
CA HIS A 133 10.52 11.42 -7.03
C HIS A 133 10.05 10.26 -6.14
N LEU A 134 9.31 9.29 -6.69
CA LEU A 134 8.90 8.12 -5.94
C LEU A 134 10.10 7.19 -5.72
N LYS A 135 10.22 6.68 -4.49
CA LYS A 135 11.18 5.63 -4.19
C LYS A 135 10.81 4.36 -4.94
N ARG A 136 11.79 3.65 -5.51
CA ARG A 136 11.60 2.33 -6.11
C ARG A 136 11.07 1.33 -5.06
N PRO A 137 10.19 0.39 -5.43
CA PRO A 137 9.69 -0.63 -4.51
C PRO A 137 10.76 -1.37 -3.70
N SER A 138 11.89 -1.70 -4.33
CA SER A 138 13.02 -2.43 -3.74
C SER A 138 13.66 -1.74 -2.54
N ILE A 139 13.57 -0.42 -2.45
CA ILE A 139 14.13 0.38 -1.36
C ILE A 139 13.08 0.83 -0.34
N LEU A 140 11.82 0.41 -0.51
CA LEU A 140 10.79 0.70 0.46
C LEU A 140 10.95 -0.15 1.72
N PRO A 141 10.52 0.37 2.89
CA PRO A 141 10.42 -0.43 4.09
C PRO A 141 9.53 -1.67 3.89
N LEU A 142 9.89 -2.78 4.54
CA LEU A 142 9.04 -3.98 4.56
C LEU A 142 7.67 -3.66 5.16
N VAL A 143 6.62 -4.31 4.65
CA VAL A 143 5.21 -4.11 5.08
C VAL A 143 4.65 -2.74 4.68
N SER A 144 5.22 -2.13 3.64
CA SER A 144 4.66 -0.95 2.97
C SER A 144 3.91 -1.32 1.70
N ASP A 145 3.06 -0.40 1.24
CA ASP A 145 2.28 -0.56 0.02
C ASP A 145 2.25 0.74 -0.80
N TYR A 146 2.42 0.63 -2.11
CA TYR A 146 2.03 1.67 -3.06
C TYR A 146 0.70 1.32 -3.71
N HIS A 147 -0.08 2.37 -4.00
CA HIS A 147 -1.32 2.25 -4.74
C HIS A 147 -1.37 3.34 -5.80
N ILE A 148 -1.96 3.02 -6.94
CA ILE A 148 -2.40 3.98 -7.96
C ILE A 148 -3.86 3.70 -8.25
N PHE A 149 -4.75 4.63 -7.95
CA PHE A 149 -6.19 4.47 -8.12
C PHE A 149 -6.77 5.64 -8.90
N LYS A 150 -7.84 5.39 -9.65
CA LYS A 150 -8.57 6.46 -10.32
C LYS A 150 -9.02 7.49 -9.29
N LYS A 151 -8.96 8.76 -9.66
CA LYS A 151 -9.42 9.87 -8.81
C LYS A 151 -10.89 9.65 -8.43
N GLY A 152 -11.19 9.75 -7.14
CA GLY A 152 -12.52 9.49 -6.58
C GLY A 152 -12.76 8.06 -6.10
N ILE A 153 -11.85 7.10 -6.36
CA ILE A 153 -11.93 5.74 -5.84
C ILE A 153 -10.90 5.56 -4.74
N ARG A 154 -11.34 5.21 -3.52
CA ARG A 154 -10.42 4.93 -2.41
C ARG A 154 -9.84 3.51 -2.55
N PRO A 155 -8.57 3.27 -2.19
CA PRO A 155 -7.97 1.93 -2.22
C PRO A 155 -8.41 1.05 -1.03
N VAL A 156 -9.72 1.01 -0.78
CA VAL A 156 -10.39 0.23 0.27
C VAL A 156 -11.54 -0.54 -0.37
N TRP A 157 -11.85 -1.72 0.15
CA TRP A 157 -12.88 -2.59 -0.46
C TRP A 157 -14.29 -2.08 -0.16
N GLU A 158 -14.44 -1.29 0.91
CA GLU A 158 -15.66 -0.62 1.33
C GLU A 158 -16.09 0.49 0.36
N ASP A 159 -15.20 0.93 -0.53
CA ASP A 159 -15.52 1.91 -1.57
C ASP A 159 -16.60 1.36 -2.51
N ASP A 160 -17.56 2.20 -2.87
CA ASP A 160 -18.70 1.85 -3.70
C ASP A 160 -18.30 1.22 -5.04
N GLU A 161 -17.15 1.64 -5.57
CA GLU A 161 -16.59 1.16 -6.82
C GLU A 161 -15.75 -0.11 -6.67
N ASN A 162 -15.38 -0.51 -5.46
CA ASN A 162 -14.59 -1.72 -5.22
C ASN A 162 -15.42 -2.86 -4.63
N ARG A 163 -16.50 -2.57 -3.91
CA ARG A 163 -17.22 -3.56 -3.08
C ARG A 163 -17.73 -4.77 -3.86
N LYS A 164 -18.22 -4.56 -5.09
CA LYS A 164 -18.75 -5.63 -5.97
C LYS A 164 -17.67 -6.26 -6.86
N GLY A 165 -16.43 -5.84 -6.67
CA GLY A 165 -15.31 -6.22 -7.51
C GLY A 165 -14.42 -7.28 -6.90
N GLY A 166 -13.19 -7.29 -7.38
CA GLY A 166 -12.16 -8.15 -6.88
C GLY A 166 -10.79 -7.66 -7.29
N LYS A 167 -9.81 -8.56 -7.17
CA LYS A 167 -8.45 -8.27 -7.60
C LYS A 167 -7.76 -9.49 -8.18
N TRP A 168 -6.97 -9.25 -9.21
CA TRP A 168 -5.94 -10.17 -9.67
C TRP A 168 -4.69 -9.99 -8.83
N ILE A 169 -4.08 -11.09 -8.40
CA ILE A 169 -2.93 -11.11 -7.51
C ILE A 169 -1.81 -11.93 -8.16
N VAL A 170 -0.61 -11.35 -8.19
CA VAL A 170 0.62 -12.02 -8.60
C VAL A 170 1.63 -11.90 -7.48
N ARG A 171 2.22 -13.04 -7.10
CA ARG A 171 3.34 -13.09 -6.16
C ARG A 171 4.63 -13.03 -6.93
N LEU A 172 5.46 -12.05 -6.60
CA LEU A 172 6.73 -11.78 -7.21
C LEU A 172 7.85 -12.20 -6.27
N LYS A 173 8.86 -12.88 -6.80
CA LYS A 173 10.14 -13.06 -6.09
C LYS A 173 10.77 -11.70 -5.84
N LYS A 174 11.64 -11.60 -4.83
CA LYS A 174 12.42 -10.37 -4.62
C LYS A 174 13.31 -10.04 -5.81
N GLY A 175 13.52 -8.75 -6.03
CA GLY A 175 14.40 -8.22 -7.09
C GLY A 175 13.71 -7.90 -8.42
N VAL A 176 12.45 -8.30 -8.63
CA VAL A 176 11.72 -7.99 -9.88
C VAL A 176 10.59 -6.97 -9.71
N ALA A 177 10.26 -6.58 -8.48
CA ALA A 177 9.12 -5.71 -8.19
C ALA A 177 9.22 -4.32 -8.85
N ASP A 178 10.42 -3.74 -8.93
CA ASP A 178 10.63 -2.41 -9.51
C ASP A 178 10.17 -2.34 -10.97
N ARG A 179 10.61 -3.31 -11.79
CA ARG A 179 10.23 -3.41 -13.20
C ARG A 179 8.74 -3.66 -13.35
N TYR A 180 8.19 -4.68 -12.67
CA TYR A 180 6.79 -5.05 -12.85
C TYR A 180 5.81 -3.98 -12.36
N TRP A 181 6.20 -3.22 -11.32
CA TRP A 181 5.43 -2.06 -10.89
C TRP A 181 5.45 -0.95 -11.92
N GLU A 182 6.62 -0.61 -12.46
CA GLU A 182 6.76 0.41 -13.51
C GLU A 182 5.95 0.04 -14.76
N ASP A 183 6.17 -1.17 -15.29
CA ASP A 183 5.47 -1.68 -16.47
C ASP A 183 3.95 -1.66 -16.27
N LEU A 184 3.46 -2.03 -15.07
CA LEU A 184 2.03 -2.01 -14.77
C LEU A 184 1.47 -0.59 -14.70
N VAL A 185 2.16 0.32 -13.99
CA VAL A 185 1.73 1.72 -13.88
C VAL A 185 1.69 2.37 -15.26
N PHE A 186 2.69 2.13 -16.11
CA PHE A 186 2.72 2.65 -17.48
C PHE A 186 1.60 2.07 -18.34
N ALA A 187 1.34 0.76 -18.23
CA ALA A 187 0.24 0.12 -18.94
C ALA A 187 -1.13 0.70 -18.53
N ILE A 188 -1.30 1.03 -17.24
CA ILE A 188 -2.54 1.62 -16.72
C ILE A 188 -2.75 3.05 -17.26
N ILE A 189 -1.75 3.93 -17.13
CA ILE A 189 -1.90 5.33 -17.56
C ILE A 189 -1.90 5.45 -19.09
N GLY A 190 -1.19 4.56 -19.79
CA GLY A 190 -1.12 4.48 -21.25
C GLY A 190 -2.31 3.74 -21.90
N ASP A 191 -3.39 3.54 -21.15
CA ASP A 191 -4.65 2.92 -21.58
C ASP A 191 -4.51 1.57 -22.30
N GLN A 192 -3.52 0.75 -21.91
CA GLN A 192 -3.23 -0.53 -22.57
C GLN A 192 -4.28 -1.62 -22.28
N PHE A 193 -5.17 -1.38 -21.30
CA PHE A 193 -6.34 -2.21 -21.00
C PHE A 193 -7.55 -1.88 -21.91
N ALA A 194 -7.47 -0.82 -22.71
CA ALA A 194 -8.44 -0.42 -23.73
C ALA A 194 -9.89 -0.41 -23.21
N GLU A 195 -10.78 -1.24 -23.75
CA GLU A 195 -12.18 -1.29 -23.30
C GLU A 195 -12.35 -1.86 -21.89
N ALA A 196 -11.37 -2.63 -21.39
CA ALA A 196 -11.38 -3.13 -20.01
C ALA A 196 -10.86 -2.09 -19.00
N SER A 197 -10.29 -0.96 -19.46
CA SER A 197 -9.79 0.10 -18.59
C SER A 197 -10.88 0.70 -17.70
N GLU A 198 -12.15 0.70 -18.13
CA GLU A 198 -13.25 1.22 -17.31
C GLU A 198 -13.48 0.39 -16.04
N ASP A 199 -13.26 -0.92 -16.12
CA ASP A 199 -13.40 -1.84 -15.00
C ASP A 199 -12.19 -1.83 -14.06
N VAL A 200 -11.04 -1.29 -14.49
CA VAL A 200 -9.87 -1.15 -13.61
C VAL A 200 -10.10 0.00 -12.63
N CYS A 201 -10.08 -0.29 -11.33
CA CYS A 201 -10.15 0.73 -10.28
C CYS A 201 -8.76 1.29 -9.95
N GLY A 202 -7.77 0.41 -9.92
CA GLY A 202 -6.40 0.75 -9.55
C GLY A 202 -5.49 -0.46 -9.44
N ALA A 203 -4.25 -0.21 -9.06
CA ALA A 203 -3.26 -1.25 -8.78
C ALA A 203 -2.57 -1.01 -7.44
N VAL A 204 -2.11 -2.11 -6.84
CA VAL A 204 -1.41 -2.13 -5.55
C VAL A 204 -0.15 -2.96 -5.67
N LEU A 205 0.95 -2.43 -5.15
CA LEU A 205 2.16 -3.20 -4.90
C LEU A 205 2.43 -3.23 -3.40
N SER A 206 2.57 -4.44 -2.89
CA SER A 206 2.79 -4.71 -1.48
C SER A 206 4.17 -5.31 -1.25
N VAL A 207 5.01 -4.57 -0.53
CA VAL A 207 6.36 -5.03 -0.18
C VAL A 207 6.28 -5.91 1.06
N ARG A 208 6.62 -7.19 0.95
CA ARG A 208 6.55 -8.16 2.06
C ARG A 208 7.88 -8.84 2.31
N ASN A 209 7.95 -9.66 3.35
CA ASN A 209 9.14 -10.47 3.60
C ASN A 209 9.14 -11.68 2.65
N GLY A 210 10.26 -11.94 1.98
CA GLY A 210 10.42 -13.07 1.06
C GLY A 210 9.82 -12.91 -0.34
N GLU A 211 8.65 -12.29 -0.47
CA GLU A 211 7.99 -11.99 -1.75
C GLU A 211 7.40 -10.57 -1.77
N ASP A 212 7.11 -10.07 -2.97
CA ASP A 212 6.29 -8.88 -3.19
C ASP A 212 4.98 -9.27 -3.85
N ILE A 213 3.91 -8.52 -3.62
CA ILE A 213 2.59 -8.86 -4.14
C ILE A 213 2.12 -7.72 -5.02
N LEU A 214 1.90 -8.00 -6.30
CA LEU A 214 1.35 -7.07 -7.27
C LEU A 214 -0.12 -7.41 -7.50
N SER A 215 -0.99 -6.40 -7.56
CA SER A 215 -2.40 -6.62 -7.83
C SER A 215 -3.06 -5.51 -8.63
N ILE A 216 -4.08 -5.89 -9.41
CA ILE A 216 -5.00 -4.97 -10.10
C ILE A 216 -6.38 -5.18 -9.50
N TRP A 217 -7.01 -4.09 -9.06
CA TRP A 217 -8.35 -4.06 -8.51
C TRP A 217 -9.34 -3.71 -9.61
N THR A 218 -10.47 -4.39 -9.62
CA THR A 218 -11.53 -4.21 -10.60
C THR A 218 -12.82 -3.79 -9.92
N ARG A 219 -13.69 -3.12 -10.68
CA ARG A 219 -14.98 -2.62 -10.22
C ARG A 219 -16.04 -3.70 -10.05
N ASN A 220 -15.96 -4.72 -10.90
CA ASN A 220 -16.87 -5.86 -10.95
C ASN A 220 -16.08 -7.17 -11.09
N ASP A 221 -16.78 -8.29 -10.95
CA ASP A 221 -16.28 -9.65 -11.12
C ASP A 221 -16.78 -10.32 -12.41
N GLY A 222 -17.33 -9.54 -13.34
CA GLY A 222 -17.89 -10.02 -14.61
C GLY A 222 -16.83 -10.48 -15.62
N GLY A 223 -17.27 -10.95 -16.80
CA GLY A 223 -16.38 -11.58 -17.79
C GLY A 223 -15.16 -10.74 -18.23
N ARG A 224 -15.24 -9.41 -18.14
CA ARG A 224 -14.14 -8.49 -18.51
C ARG A 224 -12.92 -8.58 -17.61
N VAL A 225 -13.05 -9.12 -16.40
CA VAL A 225 -11.91 -9.36 -15.50
C VAL A 225 -10.90 -10.33 -16.11
N LEU A 226 -11.33 -11.30 -16.93
CA LEU A 226 -10.44 -12.21 -17.64
C LEU A 226 -9.61 -11.47 -18.70
N LYS A 227 -10.21 -10.49 -19.39
CA LYS A 227 -9.48 -9.64 -20.34
C LYS A 227 -8.42 -8.78 -19.63
N ILE A 228 -8.71 -8.27 -18.43
CA ILE A 228 -7.73 -7.57 -17.59
C ILE A 228 -6.55 -8.50 -17.27
N ARG A 229 -6.82 -9.75 -16.86
CA ARG A 229 -5.76 -10.73 -16.58
C ARG A 229 -4.88 -11.01 -17.78
N GLU A 230 -5.47 -11.32 -18.94
CA GLU A 230 -4.68 -11.66 -20.13
C GLU A 230 -3.90 -10.44 -20.63
N THR A 231 -4.47 -9.24 -20.51
CA THR A 231 -3.74 -7.99 -20.80
C THR A 231 -2.58 -7.80 -19.83
N MET A 232 -2.79 -7.97 -18.52
CA MET A 232 -1.74 -7.89 -17.50
C MET A 232 -0.60 -8.87 -17.81
N LYS A 233 -0.92 -10.13 -18.15
CA LYS A 233 0.09 -11.13 -18.51
C LYS A 233 0.89 -10.72 -19.74
N ARG A 234 0.23 -10.16 -20.76
CA ARG A 234 0.86 -9.69 -22.00
C ARG A 234 1.76 -8.48 -21.78
N VAL A 235 1.24 -7.39 -21.18
CA VAL A 235 1.98 -6.13 -21.03
C VAL A 235 3.15 -6.25 -20.06
N LEU A 236 3.04 -7.12 -19.06
CA LEU A 236 4.12 -7.41 -18.12
C LEU A 236 5.10 -8.47 -18.67
N ALA A 237 4.75 -9.13 -19.77
CA ALA A 237 5.51 -10.25 -20.34
C ALA A 237 5.82 -11.32 -19.28
N PHE A 238 4.79 -11.74 -18.55
CA PHE A 238 4.98 -12.76 -17.52
C PHE A 238 5.41 -14.10 -18.14
N PRO A 239 6.31 -14.85 -17.47
CA PRO A 239 6.55 -16.24 -17.80
C PRO A 239 5.24 -17.05 -17.88
N PRO A 240 5.11 -18.04 -18.80
CA PRO A 240 3.86 -18.77 -19.02
C PRO A 240 3.29 -19.46 -17.77
N ASP A 241 4.15 -19.86 -16.84
CA ASP A 241 3.82 -20.53 -15.57
C ASP A 241 3.44 -19.57 -14.43
N THR A 242 3.48 -18.26 -14.68
CA THR A 242 3.15 -17.25 -13.67
C THR A 242 1.71 -17.39 -13.21
N LYS A 243 1.52 -17.75 -11.94
CA LYS A 243 0.20 -17.84 -11.33
C LYS A 243 -0.37 -16.44 -11.08
N VAL A 244 -1.47 -16.14 -11.76
CA VAL A 244 -2.30 -14.95 -11.53
C VAL A 244 -3.63 -15.39 -10.91
N GLU A 245 -3.86 -15.04 -9.64
CA GLU A 245 -4.96 -15.53 -8.82
C GLU A 245 -6.06 -14.47 -8.66
N TRP A 246 -7.32 -14.85 -8.86
CA TRP A 246 -8.47 -13.98 -8.61
C TRP A 246 -8.92 -14.06 -7.16
N LYS A 247 -9.27 -12.93 -6.57
CA LYS A 247 -10.01 -12.88 -5.29
C LYS A 247 -11.11 -11.83 -5.35
N SER A 248 -12.35 -12.26 -5.15
CA SER A 248 -13.48 -11.35 -4.93
C SER A 248 -13.33 -10.63 -3.58
N HIS A 249 -13.77 -9.36 -3.54
CA HIS A 249 -13.82 -8.61 -2.29
C HIS A 249 -14.91 -9.16 -1.36
N ASP A 250 -16.06 -9.59 -1.87
CA ASP A 250 -17.15 -10.19 -1.06
C ASP A 250 -16.70 -11.42 -0.26
N SER A 251 -15.96 -12.32 -0.89
CA SER A 251 -15.40 -13.49 -0.20
C SER A 251 -14.40 -13.09 0.89
N SER A 252 -13.68 -11.98 0.69
CA SER A 252 -12.73 -11.45 1.68
C SER A 252 -13.44 -10.85 2.89
N ILE A 253 -14.60 -10.20 2.68
CA ILE A 253 -15.46 -9.66 3.73
C ILE A 253 -16.03 -10.78 4.59
N GLN A 254 -16.62 -11.80 3.95
CA GLN A 254 -17.22 -12.94 4.64
C GLN A 254 -16.18 -13.67 5.51
N GLN A 255 -14.96 -13.85 4.99
CA GLN A 255 -13.88 -14.45 5.75
C GLN A 255 -13.50 -13.61 6.97
N ARG A 256 -13.46 -12.27 6.86
CA ARG A 256 -13.13 -11.39 7.97
C ARG A 256 -14.24 -11.39 9.04
N ASN A 257 -15.49 -11.28 8.63
CA ASN A 257 -16.63 -11.33 9.55
C ASN A 257 -16.65 -12.66 10.32
N ALA A 258 -16.43 -13.79 9.63
CA ALA A 258 -16.34 -15.10 10.28
C ALA A 258 -15.20 -15.18 11.32
N ILE A 259 -14.04 -14.58 11.04
CA ILE A 259 -12.92 -14.52 12.00
C ILE A 259 -13.28 -13.66 13.21
N ASP A 260 -13.91 -12.51 12.99
CA ASP A 260 -14.29 -11.58 14.06
C ASP A 260 -15.40 -12.18 14.96
N ASP A 261 -16.36 -12.89 14.38
CA ASP A 261 -17.42 -13.56 15.14
C ASP A 261 -16.87 -14.74 15.95
N ALA A 262 -15.99 -15.57 15.36
CA ALA A 262 -15.30 -16.64 16.10
C ALA A 262 -14.45 -16.09 17.28
N ARG A 263 -13.91 -14.87 17.16
CA ARG A 263 -13.19 -14.21 18.26
C ARG A 263 -14.12 -13.73 19.37
N LYS A 264 -15.27 -13.16 19.02
CA LYS A 264 -16.29 -12.74 20.00
C LYS A 264 -16.83 -13.94 20.77
N GLU A 265 -17.12 -15.05 20.10
CA GLU A 265 -17.58 -16.28 20.73
C GLU A 265 -16.55 -16.84 21.73
N LYS A 266 -15.27 -16.90 21.35
CA LYS A 266 -14.20 -17.32 22.27
C LYS A 266 -14.06 -16.41 23.50
N THR A 267 -14.28 -15.11 23.33
CA THR A 267 -14.21 -14.15 24.44
C THR A 267 -15.41 -14.32 25.39
N ASN A 268 -16.61 -14.53 24.85
CA ASN A 268 -17.82 -14.76 25.64
C ASN A 268 -17.80 -16.10 26.40
N GLN A 269 -17.28 -17.17 25.80
CA GLN A 269 -17.09 -18.46 26.49
C GLN A 269 -16.09 -18.37 27.65
N HIS A 270 -15.04 -17.57 27.50
CA HIS A 270 -14.06 -17.35 28.59
C HIS A 270 -14.67 -16.58 29.76
N ASN A 271 -15.54 -15.60 29.49
CA ASN A 271 -16.25 -14.86 30.54
C ASN A 271 -17.25 -15.75 31.31
N HIS A 272 -18.02 -16.60 30.63
CA HIS A 272 -18.95 -17.53 31.28
C HIS A 272 -18.25 -18.54 32.21
N HIS A 273 -17.10 -19.08 31.79
CA HIS A 273 -16.36 -20.04 32.62
C HIS A 273 -15.68 -19.39 33.84
N SER A 274 -15.41 -18.07 33.78
CA SER A 274 -14.86 -17.29 34.91
C SER A 274 -15.93 -16.89 35.94
N SER A 275 -17.18 -16.69 35.51
CA SER A 275 -18.30 -16.37 36.41
C SER A 275 -18.78 -17.59 37.20
N GLU A 276 -18.77 -18.79 36.61
CA GLU A 276 -19.15 -20.02 37.32
C GLU A 276 -18.13 -20.40 38.41
N LYS A 277 -16.83 -20.16 38.19
CA LYS A 277 -15.80 -20.46 39.19
C LYS A 277 -15.79 -19.53 40.41
N ARG A 278 -16.46 -18.37 40.34
CA ARG A 278 -16.58 -17.41 41.47
C ARG A 278 -17.86 -17.59 42.29
N GLY A 279 -18.83 -18.38 41.81
CA GLY A 279 -20.11 -18.60 42.51
C GLY A 279 -20.14 -19.77 43.51
N GLY A 280 -19.12 -20.63 43.55
CA GLY A 280 -19.17 -21.91 44.26
C GLY A 280 -18.58 -21.95 45.68
N GLY A 281 -18.42 -20.84 46.39
CA GLY A 281 -17.73 -20.82 47.68
C GLY A 281 -18.36 -19.92 48.72
N LYS A 282 -19.58 -20.24 49.19
CA LYS A 282 -20.14 -19.66 50.42
C LYS A 282 -21.41 -20.34 50.92
N GLU A 283 -21.38 -21.64 51.21
CA GLU A 283 -22.37 -22.20 52.14
C GLU A 283 -21.70 -23.14 53.14
N ASP A 284 -22.13 -22.94 54.39
CA ASP A 284 -22.11 -23.86 55.52
C ASP A 284 -20.99 -23.74 56.57
N GLN A 285 -21.22 -22.85 57.55
CA GLN A 285 -20.81 -23.03 58.95
C GLN A 285 -21.48 -21.98 59.85
N THR A 286 -22.71 -22.26 60.31
CA THR A 286 -23.20 -21.67 61.56
C THR A 286 -24.21 -22.60 62.26
N ALA A 287 -23.98 -22.75 63.57
CA ALA A 287 -24.92 -23.15 64.61
C ALA A 287 -25.01 -24.65 64.97
N SER A 288 -24.02 -25.10 65.74
CA SER A 288 -24.23 -26.04 66.84
C SER A 288 -23.59 -25.43 68.10
N ASP A 289 -24.37 -24.63 68.83
CA ASP A 289 -24.13 -24.35 70.25
C ASP A 289 -25.33 -23.64 70.86
N ARG A 290 -26.10 -24.36 71.68
CA ARG A 290 -26.61 -23.94 73.00
C ARG A 290 -27.59 -24.97 73.57
N LYS A 291 -27.17 -25.51 74.72
CA LYS A 291 -27.92 -26.01 75.89
C LYS A 291 -29.20 -26.79 75.69
#